data_AF-A0A6G1HP24-F1
#
_entry.id   AF-A0A6G1HP24-F1
#
_cell.length_a   1.000
_cell.length_b   1.000
_cell.length_c   1.000
_cell.angle_alpha   90.00
_cell.angle_beta   90.00
_cell.angle_gamma   90.00
#
_symmetry.space_group_name_H-M   'P 1'
#
loop_
_entity.id
_entity.type
_entity.pdbx_description
1 polymer ?
#
loop_
_entity_poly.entity_id
_entity_poly.type
_entity_poly.pdbx_seq_one_letter_code
_entity_poly.pdbx_strand_id
1 'polypeptide(L)'
;MNSYTNFIDQPGGAARQAPQPQQAPQMNGLSGQRHWPDLGAQMDMNVLWDYINSLAQMHEGIRAQTQTVLSGVQQIQARAAQDGSDSNVQQVNGALNGTFAGSGHAEADGAEAVGVTPQATEIARLQSELANAQATITALQARDSSLTNLLNDYEQHVTAILEKLRPYAHQQQQASIMQKAHYLKLIEDERQQNLELRLEQQRWQAGLGNVAENLRLALKAQADAELPYVKKIASLKAENRTLRRLCNLPPMEDSDDDDEEEPNGHDDMHGQEHRLC
;
A
#
# COMPACT_ATOMS: atom_id res chain seq x y z
N MET A 1 15.07 -10.49 37.22
CA MET A 1 15.00 -10.81 35.78
C MET A 1 15.54 -9.63 34.99
N ASN A 2 16.79 -9.81 34.56
CA ASN A 2 17.58 -9.19 33.49
C ASN A 2 17.44 -7.69 33.18
N SER A 3 18.47 -7.02 33.70
CA SER A 3 19.19 -5.82 33.29
C SER A 3 19.34 -5.55 31.78
N TYR A 4 19.20 -4.27 31.44
CA TYR A 4 19.77 -3.63 30.25
C TYR A 4 21.30 -3.69 30.30
N THR A 5 21.90 -4.29 29.27
CA THR A 5 23.36 -4.25 29.05
C THR A 5 23.66 -3.97 27.59
N ASN A 6 24.23 -2.78 27.37
CA ASN A 6 25.33 -2.47 26.47
C ASN A 6 25.34 -3.13 25.08
N PHE A 7 24.80 -2.39 24.12
CA PHE A 7 25.17 -2.52 22.71
C PHE A 7 26.22 -1.45 22.41
N ILE A 8 27.50 -1.75 22.64
CA ILE A 8 28.67 -1.15 21.97
C ILE A 8 29.90 -1.97 22.39
N ASP A 9 30.71 -2.29 21.38
CA ASP A 9 32.10 -2.76 21.42
C ASP A 9 32.37 -4.29 21.30
N GLN A 10 32.46 -4.76 20.05
CA GLN A 10 33.46 -5.76 19.66
C GLN A 10 33.89 -5.57 18.19
N PRO A 11 35.20 -5.48 17.89
CA PRO A 11 35.72 -5.26 16.54
C PRO A 11 35.98 -6.61 15.83
N GLY A 12 35.73 -6.64 14.52
CA GLY A 12 36.19 -7.72 13.64
C GLY A 12 35.13 -8.79 13.34
N GLY A 13 34.43 -8.63 12.22
CA GLY A 13 33.52 -9.64 11.68
C GLY A 13 32.87 -9.16 10.39
N ALA A 14 33.53 -9.47 9.27
CA ALA A 14 33.13 -9.31 7.87
C ALA A 14 31.72 -8.75 7.61
N ALA A 15 31.67 -7.54 7.05
CA ALA A 15 30.49 -7.02 6.38
C ALA A 15 30.04 -8.00 5.29
N ARG A 16 28.90 -8.65 5.50
CA ARG A 16 28.19 -9.34 4.41
C ARG A 16 27.54 -8.26 3.55
N GLN A 17 28.24 -7.84 2.50
CA GLN A 17 27.64 -7.11 1.39
C GLN A 17 26.51 -7.95 0.80
N ALA A 18 25.33 -7.35 0.67
CA ALA A 18 24.28 -7.90 -0.18
C ALA A 18 24.80 -7.96 -1.63
N PRO A 19 24.47 -9.02 -2.40
CA PRO A 19 24.87 -9.09 -3.79
C PRO A 19 24.21 -7.93 -4.54
N GLN A 20 25.02 -7.07 -5.14
CA GLN A 20 24.51 -6.05 -6.06
C GLN A 20 23.85 -6.75 -7.26
N PRO A 21 22.74 -6.20 -7.80
CA PRO A 21 22.17 -6.71 -9.04
C PRO A 21 23.22 -6.52 -10.14
N GLN A 22 23.76 -7.63 -10.64
CA GLN A 22 24.58 -7.64 -11.85
C GLN A 22 23.73 -7.05 -12.97
N GLN A 23 24.14 -5.89 -13.47
CA GLN A 23 23.63 -5.33 -14.71
C GLN A 23 23.92 -6.34 -15.82
N ALA A 24 22.85 -6.81 -16.47
CA ALA A 24 22.95 -7.63 -17.65
C ALA A 24 23.74 -6.89 -18.74
N PRO A 25 24.57 -7.58 -19.55
CA PRO A 25 25.27 -6.95 -20.65
C PRO A 25 24.24 -6.35 -21.62
N GLN A 26 24.32 -5.03 -21.80
CA GLN A 26 23.52 -4.31 -22.79
C GLN A 26 23.91 -4.79 -24.18
N MET A 27 23.06 -5.62 -24.79
CA MET A 27 23.11 -5.87 -26.22
C MET A 27 22.43 -4.69 -26.91
N ASN A 28 23.28 -3.79 -27.43
CA ASN A 28 22.86 -2.64 -28.21
C ASN A 28 22.44 -3.11 -29.61
N GLY A 29 21.24 -2.71 -30.04
CA GLY A 29 20.79 -2.82 -31.43
C GLY A 29 19.63 -3.77 -31.67
N LEU A 30 18.40 -3.29 -31.45
CA LEU A 30 17.40 -3.18 -32.52
C LEU A 30 16.18 -2.42 -31.96
N SER A 31 15.97 -1.22 -32.49
CA SER A 31 14.80 -0.39 -32.29
C SER A 31 13.55 -1.10 -32.78
N GLY A 32 12.77 -1.62 -31.83
CA GLY A 32 11.40 -2.07 -32.03
C GLY A 32 10.71 -2.03 -30.69
N GLN A 33 9.94 -0.97 -30.43
CA GLN A 33 9.09 -0.84 -29.24
C GLN A 33 8.18 -2.07 -29.11
N ARG A 34 8.63 -3.08 -28.36
CA ARG A 34 7.75 -3.98 -27.63
C ARG A 34 7.94 -3.64 -26.17
N HIS A 35 7.25 -2.59 -25.76
CA HIS A 35 6.93 -2.37 -24.36
C HIS A 35 6.02 -3.52 -23.96
N TRP A 36 6.57 -4.57 -23.36
CA TRP A 36 5.77 -5.55 -22.65
C TRP A 36 4.94 -4.77 -21.62
N PRO A 37 3.61 -4.91 -21.60
CA PRO A 37 2.79 -4.22 -20.62
C PRO A 37 3.30 -4.60 -19.23
N ASP A 38 3.79 -3.63 -18.48
CA ASP A 38 4.10 -3.80 -17.07
C ASP A 38 2.76 -4.05 -16.34
N LEU A 39 2.36 -5.32 -16.32
CA LEU A 39 1.11 -5.80 -15.72
C LEU A 39 1.08 -5.51 -14.21
N GLY A 40 2.25 -5.44 -13.57
CA GLY A 40 2.40 -5.00 -12.19
C GLY A 40 2.04 -3.52 -12.02
N ALA A 41 2.60 -2.64 -12.85
CA ALA A 41 2.25 -1.22 -12.82
C ALA A 41 0.78 -0.94 -13.20
N GLN A 42 0.20 -1.72 -14.10
CA GLN A 42 -1.23 -1.57 -14.44
C GLN A 42 -2.16 -2.03 -13.32
N MET A 43 -1.81 -3.13 -12.64
CA MET A 43 -2.60 -3.64 -11.52
C MET A 43 -2.48 -2.72 -10.29
N ASP A 44 -1.29 -2.18 -10.02
CA ASP A 44 -1.08 -1.16 -8.99
C ASP A 44 -1.83 0.14 -9.31
N MET A 45 -1.83 0.58 -10.57
CA MET A 45 -2.64 1.72 -11.02
C MET A 45 -4.13 1.51 -10.75
N ASN A 46 -4.67 0.31 -10.95
CA ASN A 46 -6.08 0.02 -10.65
C ASN A 46 -6.37 0.05 -9.14
N VAL A 47 -5.48 -0.52 -8.31
CA VAL A 47 -5.62 -0.50 -6.85
C VAL A 47 -5.53 0.92 -6.30
N LEU A 48 -4.60 1.74 -6.82
CA LEU A 48 -4.49 3.15 -6.47
C LEU A 48 -5.73 3.94 -6.90
N TRP A 49 -6.31 3.62 -8.07
CA TRP A 49 -7.53 4.26 -8.54
C TRP A 49 -8.73 3.96 -7.63
N ASP A 50 -8.87 2.71 -7.18
CA ASP A 50 -9.90 2.31 -6.23
C ASP A 50 -9.71 2.99 -4.86
N TYR A 51 -8.47 3.14 -4.40
CA TYR A 51 -8.17 3.85 -3.16
C TYR A 51 -8.50 5.35 -3.27
N ILE A 52 -8.14 5.99 -4.37
CA ILE A 52 -8.45 7.41 -4.64
C ILE A 52 -9.97 7.63 -4.69
N ASN A 53 -10.73 6.75 -5.35
CA ASN A 53 -12.18 6.86 -5.37
C ASN A 53 -12.81 6.69 -4.00
N SER A 54 -12.35 5.71 -3.22
CA SER A 54 -12.81 5.49 -1.85
C SER A 54 -12.55 6.73 -0.98
N LEU A 55 -11.36 7.32 -1.10
CA LEU A 55 -10.98 8.52 -0.36
C LEU A 55 -11.82 9.73 -0.81
N ALA A 56 -12.11 9.87 -2.11
CA ALA A 56 -12.98 10.92 -2.64
C ALA A 56 -14.42 10.77 -2.10
N GLN A 57 -14.94 9.55 -2.02
CA GLN A 57 -16.25 9.25 -1.47
C GLN A 57 -16.32 9.57 0.03
N MET A 58 -15.27 9.25 0.79
CA MET A 58 -15.15 9.62 2.21
C MET A 58 -15.12 11.14 2.38
N HIS A 59 -14.37 11.86 1.55
CA HIS A 59 -14.28 13.32 1.59
C HIS A 59 -15.63 13.99 1.29
N GLU A 60 -16.37 13.46 0.33
CA GLU A 60 -17.71 13.96 0.02
C GLU A 60 -18.70 13.69 1.17
N GLY A 61 -18.58 12.52 1.82
CA GLY A 61 -19.35 12.21 3.03
C GLY A 61 -19.04 13.17 4.19
N ILE A 62 -17.77 13.52 4.41
CA ILE A 62 -17.35 14.49 5.44
C ILE A 62 -17.92 15.88 5.14
N ARG A 63 -17.91 16.32 3.86
CA ARG A 63 -18.53 17.60 3.45
C ARG A 63 -20.04 17.60 3.71
N ALA A 64 -20.75 16.55 3.35
CA ALA A 64 -22.19 16.43 3.59
C ALA A 64 -22.53 16.44 5.09
N GLN A 65 -21.74 15.74 5.92
CA GLN A 65 -21.91 15.79 7.38
C GLN A 65 -21.63 17.18 7.93
N THR A 66 -20.57 17.85 7.45
CA THR A 66 -20.24 19.23 7.87
C THR A 66 -21.37 20.19 7.50
N GLN A 67 -21.95 20.05 6.32
CA GLN A 67 -23.09 20.86 5.88
C GLN A 67 -24.34 20.61 6.74
N THR A 68 -24.59 19.35 7.12
CA THR A 68 -25.68 18.98 8.02
C THR A 68 -25.47 19.58 9.41
N VAL A 69 -24.27 19.48 9.97
CA VAL A 69 -23.91 20.11 11.25
C VAL A 69 -24.06 21.63 11.16
N LEU A 70 -23.58 22.26 10.09
CA LEU A 70 -23.72 23.70 9.90
C LEU A 70 -25.20 24.13 9.87
N SER A 71 -26.04 23.37 9.15
CA SER A 71 -27.49 23.63 9.09
C SER A 71 -28.16 23.45 10.45
N GLY A 72 -27.76 22.44 11.24
CA GLY A 72 -28.26 22.22 12.59
C GLY A 72 -27.84 23.33 13.56
N VAL A 73 -26.59 23.78 13.49
CA VAL A 73 -26.08 24.92 14.28
C VAL A 73 -26.83 26.20 13.92
N GLN A 74 -27.07 26.44 12.62
CA GLN A 74 -27.81 27.62 12.16
C GLN A 74 -29.28 27.60 12.63
N GLN A 75 -29.89 26.41 12.69
CA GLN A 75 -31.24 26.22 13.23
C GLN A 75 -31.31 26.41 14.75
N ILE A 76 -30.29 25.94 15.49
CA ILE A 76 -30.16 26.18 16.94
C ILE A 76 -29.94 27.67 17.21
N GLN A 77 -29.10 28.35 16.43
CA GLN A 77 -28.87 29.78 16.57
C GLN A 77 -30.12 30.60 16.22
N ALA A 78 -30.91 30.17 15.23
CA ALA A 78 -32.21 30.77 14.93
C ALA A 78 -33.23 30.58 16.05
N ARG A 79 -33.25 29.41 16.73
CA ARG A 79 -34.06 29.20 17.94
C ARG A 79 -33.57 30.01 19.13
N ALA A 80 -32.26 30.06 19.37
CA ALA A 80 -31.68 30.85 20.46
C ALA A 80 -31.89 32.37 20.28
N ALA A 81 -31.99 32.86 19.04
CA ALA A 81 -32.36 34.24 18.74
C ALA A 81 -33.88 34.51 18.92
N GLN A 82 -34.73 33.48 18.81
CA GLN A 82 -36.17 33.59 19.06
C GLN A 82 -36.53 33.41 20.55
N ASP A 83 -35.78 32.60 21.30
CA ASP A 83 -35.93 32.39 22.75
C ASP A 83 -35.15 33.44 23.59
N GLY A 84 -34.64 34.51 22.95
CA GLY A 84 -33.85 35.57 23.58
C GLY A 84 -34.60 36.56 24.47
N SER A 85 -35.88 36.32 24.76
CA SER A 85 -36.62 37.07 25.78
C SER A 85 -37.56 36.13 26.52
N ASP A 86 -37.12 35.56 27.65
CA ASP A 86 -37.88 35.68 28.90
C ASP A 86 -37.27 34.91 30.09
N SER A 87 -36.92 35.70 31.11
CA SER A 87 -37.46 35.59 32.47
C SER A 87 -37.32 34.26 33.23
N ASN A 88 -36.22 34.03 33.97
CA ASN A 88 -36.31 33.38 35.29
C ASN A 88 -35.07 33.46 36.22
N VAL A 89 -34.42 34.62 36.42
CA VAL A 89 -33.30 34.69 37.40
C VAL A 89 -33.35 35.91 38.35
N GLN A 90 -34.36 36.79 38.27
CA GLN A 90 -34.41 37.99 39.12
C GLN A 90 -35.78 38.22 39.74
N GLN A 91 -36.23 37.33 40.63
CA GLN A 91 -37.37 37.67 41.50
C GLN A 91 -37.51 36.74 42.71
N VAL A 92 -36.59 36.83 43.68
CA VAL A 92 -36.91 36.32 45.04
C VAL A 92 -36.31 37.12 46.21
N ASN A 93 -35.70 38.28 45.95
CA ASN A 93 -35.12 39.11 47.01
C ASN A 93 -35.83 40.47 47.13
N GLY A 94 -37.15 40.43 47.40
CA GLY A 94 -38.00 41.62 47.46
C GLY A 94 -39.07 41.62 48.56
N ALA A 95 -39.10 40.63 49.46
CA ALA A 95 -40.19 40.49 50.45
C ALA A 95 -39.71 40.55 51.91
N LEU A 96 -38.77 41.44 52.25
CA LEU A 96 -38.29 41.63 53.63
C LEU A 96 -38.19 43.10 54.08
N ASN A 97 -38.93 44.01 53.44
CA ASN A 97 -39.04 45.41 53.90
C ASN A 97 -40.49 45.92 53.95
N GLY A 98 -41.41 45.08 54.42
CA GLY A 98 -42.86 45.32 54.37
C GLY A 98 -43.55 45.58 55.72
N THR A 99 -42.84 45.78 56.83
CA THR A 99 -43.50 46.04 58.14
C THR A 99 -42.86 47.12 59.01
N PHE A 100 -42.00 47.97 58.47
CA PHE A 100 -41.54 49.17 59.19
C PHE A 100 -41.45 50.39 58.26
N ALA A 101 -42.59 50.77 57.67
CA ALA A 101 -42.76 52.08 57.03
C ALA A 101 -44.25 52.41 56.88
N GLY A 102 -44.97 52.44 58.01
CA GLY A 102 -46.31 53.03 58.11
C GLY A 102 -46.22 54.32 58.91
N SER A 103 -45.70 55.39 58.29
CA SER A 103 -45.84 56.75 58.82
C SER A 103 -47.30 57.20 58.67
N GLY A 104 -48.08 56.99 59.72
CA GLY A 104 -49.42 57.53 59.89
C GLY A 104 -49.65 57.86 61.36
N HIS A 105 -49.47 59.13 61.71
CA HIS A 105 -49.87 59.73 62.98
C HIS A 105 -51.30 59.34 63.38
N ALA A 106 -51.47 58.66 64.52
CA ALA A 106 -52.59 58.87 65.44
C ALA A 106 -52.29 58.22 66.79
N GLU A 107 -52.25 59.09 67.79
CA GLU A 107 -52.06 58.91 69.21
C GLU A 107 -53.25 58.17 69.86
N ALA A 108 -52.99 57.21 70.76
CA ALA A 108 -53.67 57.02 72.05
C ALA A 108 -53.52 55.58 72.59
N ASP A 109 -52.92 55.49 73.78
CA ASP A 109 -53.20 54.57 74.89
C ASP A 109 -53.39 53.06 74.67
N GLY A 110 -52.49 52.32 75.32
CA GLY A 110 -52.85 51.10 76.05
C GLY A 110 -52.98 49.81 75.23
N ALA A 111 -51.86 49.20 74.85
CA ALA A 111 -51.76 47.75 74.74
C ALA A 111 -50.30 47.32 74.84
N GLU A 112 -50.08 46.32 75.69
CA GLU A 112 -48.80 45.74 76.05
C GLU A 112 -47.85 45.62 74.85
N ALA A 113 -46.64 46.15 75.04
CA ALA A 113 -45.47 45.68 74.33
C ALA A 113 -45.24 44.20 74.72
N VAL A 114 -46.05 43.31 74.14
CA VAL A 114 -45.76 41.89 74.05
C VAL A 114 -44.49 41.83 73.25
N GLY A 115 -43.37 41.75 73.98
CA GLY A 115 -42.06 41.54 73.42
C GLY A 115 -42.17 40.43 72.39
N VAL A 116 -41.50 40.62 71.25
CA VAL A 116 -41.25 39.55 70.29
C VAL A 116 -40.84 38.34 71.12
N THR A 117 -41.73 37.35 71.23
CA THR A 117 -41.50 36.23 72.12
C THR A 117 -40.21 35.55 71.64
N PRO A 118 -39.32 35.08 72.53
CA PRO A 118 -38.09 34.41 72.12
C PRO A 118 -38.36 33.26 71.14
N GLN A 119 -39.56 32.69 71.22
CA GLN A 119 -40.11 31.72 70.29
C GLN A 119 -40.30 32.23 68.85
N ALA A 120 -40.78 33.46 68.64
CA ALA A 120 -40.97 34.02 67.30
C ALA A 120 -39.62 34.29 66.58
N THR A 121 -38.60 34.76 67.32
CA THR A 121 -37.25 34.91 66.77
C THR A 121 -36.59 33.57 66.44
N GLU A 122 -36.84 32.56 67.27
CA GLU A 122 -36.30 31.21 67.06
C GLU A 122 -36.96 30.53 65.84
N ILE A 123 -38.27 30.69 65.66
CA ILE A 123 -38.99 30.22 64.48
C ILE A 123 -38.45 30.89 63.20
N ALA A 124 -38.22 32.21 63.20
CA ALA A 124 -37.66 32.91 62.04
C ALA A 124 -36.22 32.44 61.72
N ARG A 125 -35.42 32.16 62.75
CA ARG A 125 -34.07 31.61 62.59
C ARG A 125 -34.08 30.21 61.98
N LEU A 126 -34.91 29.31 62.51
CA LEU A 126 -35.06 27.95 61.98
C LEU A 126 -35.59 27.95 60.54
N GLN A 127 -36.52 28.85 60.21
CA GLN A 127 -37.00 29.03 58.85
C GLN A 127 -35.91 29.51 57.90
N SER A 128 -35.06 30.46 58.32
CA SER A 128 -33.90 30.90 57.54
C SER A 128 -32.87 29.79 57.35
N GLU A 129 -32.61 28.99 58.39
CA GLU A 129 -31.67 27.88 58.35
C GLU A 129 -32.17 26.77 57.42
N LEU A 130 -33.47 26.46 57.48
CA LEU A 130 -34.14 25.50 56.60
C LEU A 130 -34.14 25.99 55.13
N ALA A 131 -34.42 27.28 54.89
CA ALA A 131 -34.35 27.86 53.55
C ALA A 131 -32.92 27.80 52.97
N ASN A 132 -31.91 28.08 53.79
CA ASN A 132 -30.50 27.97 53.39
C ASN A 132 -30.10 26.51 53.09
N ALA A 133 -30.52 25.55 53.92
CA ALA A 133 -30.26 24.13 53.68
C ALA A 133 -30.99 23.62 52.43
N GLN A 134 -32.21 24.10 52.15
CA GLN A 134 -32.92 23.77 50.91
C GLN A 134 -32.19 24.33 49.69
N ALA A 135 -31.69 25.56 49.74
CA ALA A 135 -30.92 26.15 48.64
C ALA A 135 -29.62 25.37 48.34
N THR A 136 -28.92 24.88 49.36
CA THR A 136 -27.72 24.06 49.16
C THR A 136 -28.06 22.68 48.59
N ILE A 137 -29.14 22.05 49.04
CA ILE A 137 -29.63 20.78 48.48
C ILE A 137 -29.95 20.96 46.99
N THR A 138 -30.67 22.02 46.61
CA THR A 138 -30.99 22.29 45.20
C THR A 138 -29.72 22.55 44.37
N ALA A 139 -28.73 23.27 44.91
CA ALA A 139 -27.47 23.51 44.23
C ALA A 139 -26.64 22.23 44.03
N LEU A 140 -26.58 21.35 45.05
CA LEU A 140 -25.93 20.05 44.96
C LEU A 140 -26.64 19.14 43.95
N GLN A 141 -27.97 19.10 43.96
CA GLN A 141 -28.77 18.36 42.96
C GLN A 141 -28.55 18.86 41.53
N ALA A 142 -28.42 20.18 41.33
CA ALA A 142 -28.08 20.76 40.03
C ALA A 142 -26.67 20.36 39.58
N ARG A 143 -25.71 20.29 40.50
CA ARG A 143 -24.34 19.83 40.20
C ARG A 143 -24.30 18.32 39.89
N ASP A 144 -25.01 17.51 40.66
CA ASP A 144 -25.07 16.05 40.48
C ASP A 144 -25.74 15.68 39.16
N SER A 145 -26.80 16.38 38.77
CA SER A 145 -27.41 16.21 37.44
C SER A 145 -26.45 16.60 36.32
N SER A 146 -25.70 17.69 36.45
CA SER A 146 -24.67 18.07 35.46
C SER A 146 -23.56 17.04 35.32
N LEU A 147 -23.04 16.48 36.43
CA LEU A 147 -22.01 15.45 36.39
C LEU A 147 -22.54 14.14 35.78
N THR A 148 -23.78 13.78 36.10
CA THR A 148 -24.45 12.60 35.54
C THR A 148 -24.63 12.73 34.02
N ASN A 149 -25.00 13.93 33.54
CA ASN A 149 -25.12 14.19 32.11
C ASN A 149 -23.77 14.05 31.40
N LEU A 150 -22.70 14.64 31.96
CA LEU A 150 -21.36 14.54 31.38
C LEU A 150 -20.85 13.09 31.37
N LEU A 151 -21.12 12.32 32.43
CA LEU A 151 -20.77 10.91 32.49
C LEU A 151 -21.46 10.13 31.35
N ASN A 152 -22.76 10.39 31.14
CA ASN A 152 -23.53 9.78 30.07
C ASN A 152 -22.97 10.17 28.68
N ASP A 153 -22.56 11.42 28.48
CA ASP A 153 -21.94 11.87 27.23
C ASP A 153 -20.61 11.15 26.97
N TYR A 154 -19.75 11.01 28.00
CA TYR A 154 -18.51 10.24 27.87
C TYR A 154 -18.78 8.76 27.57
N GLU A 155 -19.76 8.15 28.23
CA GLU A 155 -20.16 6.77 27.98
C GLU A 155 -20.60 6.58 26.52
N GLN A 156 -21.48 7.46 26.02
CA GLN A 156 -21.94 7.44 24.64
C GLN A 156 -20.80 7.60 23.64
N HIS A 157 -19.88 8.55 23.89
CA HIS A 157 -18.73 8.77 23.01
C HIS A 157 -17.75 7.61 23.02
N VAL A 158 -17.46 7.01 24.17
CA VAL A 158 -16.59 5.82 24.26
C VAL A 158 -17.22 4.65 23.52
N THR A 159 -18.53 4.42 23.66
CA THR A 159 -19.24 3.39 22.89
C THR A 159 -19.15 3.64 21.38
N ALA A 160 -19.39 4.86 20.92
CA ALA A 160 -19.30 5.21 19.50
C ALA A 160 -17.88 5.07 18.92
N ILE A 161 -16.84 5.41 19.71
CA ILE A 161 -15.45 5.22 19.30
C ILE A 161 -15.12 3.73 19.22
N LEU A 162 -15.53 2.93 20.20
CA LEU A 162 -15.29 1.48 20.21
C LEU A 162 -15.99 0.78 19.04
N GLU A 163 -17.19 1.23 18.68
CA GLU A 163 -17.95 0.71 17.54
C GLU A 163 -17.24 0.96 16.20
N LYS A 164 -16.47 2.04 16.07
CA LYS A 164 -15.68 2.36 14.86
C LYS A 164 -14.28 1.77 14.88
N LEU A 165 -13.64 1.71 16.05
CA LEU A 165 -12.27 1.23 16.19
C LEU A 165 -12.14 -0.25 15.86
N ARG A 166 -13.08 -1.08 16.33
CA ARG A 166 -13.07 -2.53 16.10
C ARG A 166 -13.15 -2.90 14.61
N PRO A 167 -14.12 -2.40 13.82
CA PRO A 167 -14.18 -2.70 12.39
C PRO A 167 -12.99 -2.11 11.63
N TYR A 168 -12.50 -0.92 11.99
CA TYR A 168 -11.30 -0.35 11.36
C TYR A 168 -10.06 -1.23 11.56
N ALA A 169 -9.81 -1.68 12.80
CA ALA A 169 -8.67 -2.56 13.09
C ALA A 169 -8.75 -3.88 12.30
N HIS A 170 -9.95 -4.48 12.22
CA HIS A 170 -10.17 -5.69 11.45
C HIS A 170 -9.97 -5.47 9.94
N GLN A 171 -10.56 -4.40 9.39
CA GLN A 171 -10.43 -4.05 7.97
C GLN A 171 -8.96 -3.78 7.61
N GLN A 172 -8.22 -3.07 8.47
CA GLN A 172 -6.80 -2.79 8.26
C GLN A 172 -5.95 -4.07 8.30
N GLN A 173 -6.23 -4.97 9.24
CA GLN A 173 -5.56 -6.27 9.30
C GLN A 173 -5.84 -7.09 8.04
N GLN A 174 -7.09 -7.11 7.57
CA GLN A 174 -7.48 -7.81 6.36
C GLN A 174 -6.79 -7.23 5.11
N ALA A 175 -6.73 -5.90 4.98
CA ALA A 175 -6.04 -5.23 3.88
C ALA A 175 -4.55 -5.59 3.86
N SER A 176 -3.88 -5.61 5.01
CA SER A 176 -2.47 -6.03 5.11
C SER A 176 -2.26 -7.49 4.71
N ILE A 177 -3.17 -8.39 5.10
CA ILE A 177 -3.11 -9.80 4.71
C ILE A 177 -3.32 -9.96 3.20
N MET A 178 -4.31 -9.26 2.63
CA MET A 178 -4.57 -9.31 1.20
C MET A 178 -3.39 -8.79 0.38
N GLN A 179 -2.77 -7.70 0.80
CA GLN A 179 -1.57 -7.17 0.16
C GLN A 179 -0.41 -8.18 0.20
N LYS A 180 -0.16 -8.81 1.36
CA LYS A 180 0.87 -9.85 1.49
C LYS A 180 0.57 -11.05 0.60
N ALA A 181 -0.67 -11.52 0.59
CA ALA A 181 -1.10 -12.63 -0.26
C ALA A 181 -0.93 -12.31 -1.76
N HIS A 182 -1.27 -11.08 -2.16
CA HIS A 182 -1.09 -10.59 -3.52
C HIS A 182 0.39 -10.61 -3.95
N TYR A 183 1.30 -10.05 -3.13
CA TYR A 183 2.72 -10.07 -3.46
C TYR A 183 3.33 -11.47 -3.48
N LEU A 184 2.90 -12.36 -2.58
CA LEU A 184 3.32 -13.76 -2.62
C LEU A 184 2.87 -14.44 -3.90
N LYS A 185 1.64 -14.19 -4.36
CA LYS A 185 1.14 -14.70 -5.64
C LYS A 185 1.98 -14.17 -6.81
N LEU A 186 2.23 -12.85 -6.85
CA LEU A 186 3.02 -12.24 -7.92
C LEU A 186 4.43 -12.85 -7.99
N ILE A 187 5.10 -13.06 -6.84
CA ILE A 187 6.43 -13.68 -6.81
C ILE A 187 6.39 -15.12 -7.33
N GLU A 188 5.34 -15.88 -6.99
CA GLU A 188 5.18 -17.24 -7.50
C GLU A 188 4.91 -17.25 -9.02
N ASP A 189 4.07 -16.34 -9.50
CA ASP A 189 3.77 -16.19 -10.92
C ASP A 189 5.05 -15.83 -11.71
N GLU A 190 5.87 -14.88 -11.22
CA GLU A 190 7.17 -14.52 -11.80
C GLU A 190 8.14 -15.71 -11.81
N ARG A 191 8.20 -16.47 -10.70
CA ARG A 191 9.05 -17.66 -10.60
C ARG A 191 8.61 -18.74 -11.60
N GLN A 192 7.31 -18.94 -11.78
CA GLN A 192 6.74 -19.88 -12.73
C GLN A 192 7.04 -19.48 -14.17
N GLN A 193 6.84 -18.20 -14.53
CA GLN A 193 7.15 -17.67 -15.86
C GLN A 193 8.64 -17.80 -16.20
N ASN A 194 9.51 -17.49 -15.24
CA ASN A 194 10.96 -17.68 -15.40
C ASN A 194 11.34 -19.15 -15.63
N LEU A 195 10.68 -20.07 -14.94
CA LEU A 195 10.89 -21.51 -15.14
C LEU A 195 10.41 -21.93 -16.54
N GLU A 196 9.25 -21.48 -16.97
CA GLU A 196 8.69 -21.78 -18.29
C GLU A 196 9.60 -21.29 -19.42
N LEU A 197 10.10 -20.06 -19.34
CA LEU A 197 11.03 -19.50 -20.33
C LEU A 197 12.31 -20.33 -20.45
N ARG A 198 12.85 -20.80 -19.33
CA ARG A 198 14.03 -21.69 -19.32
C ARG A 198 13.74 -23.05 -19.95
N LEU A 199 12.57 -23.63 -19.66
CA LEU A 199 12.14 -24.88 -20.28
C LEU A 199 11.93 -24.70 -21.78
N GLU A 200 11.39 -23.56 -22.22
CA GLU A 200 11.25 -23.23 -23.63
C GLU A 200 12.62 -23.09 -24.30
N GLN A 201 13.55 -22.35 -23.70
CA GLN A 201 14.92 -22.24 -24.20
C GLN A 201 15.60 -23.61 -24.32
N GLN A 202 15.42 -24.49 -23.33
CA GLN A 202 15.93 -25.87 -23.40
C GLN A 202 15.29 -26.67 -24.54
N ARG A 203 13.98 -26.54 -24.76
CA ARG A 203 13.27 -27.17 -25.89
C ARG A 203 13.81 -26.66 -27.23
N TRP A 204 14.02 -25.35 -27.38
CA TRP A 204 14.59 -24.75 -28.58
C TRP A 204 16.03 -25.22 -28.83
N GLN A 205 16.86 -25.25 -27.79
CA GLN A 205 18.24 -25.74 -27.88
C GLN A 205 18.30 -27.21 -28.28
N ALA A 206 17.45 -28.06 -27.68
CA ALA A 206 17.35 -29.47 -28.04
C ALA A 206 16.85 -29.64 -29.49
N GLY A 207 15.84 -28.88 -29.90
CA GLY A 207 15.32 -28.88 -31.27
C GLY A 207 16.39 -28.48 -32.30
N LEU A 208 17.15 -27.43 -32.03
CA LEU A 208 18.26 -26.98 -32.87
C LEU A 208 19.38 -28.03 -32.94
N GLY A 209 19.72 -28.66 -31.82
CA GLY A 209 20.68 -29.76 -31.76
C GLY A 209 20.29 -30.93 -32.68
N ASN A 210 19.03 -31.36 -32.60
CA ASN A 210 18.49 -32.43 -33.46
C ASN A 210 18.51 -32.04 -34.94
N VAL A 211 18.16 -30.80 -35.29
CA VAL A 211 18.21 -30.32 -36.69
C VAL A 211 19.65 -30.29 -37.19
N ALA A 212 20.60 -29.79 -36.39
CA ALA A 212 22.01 -29.75 -36.75
C ALA A 212 22.60 -31.17 -36.93
N GLU A 213 22.21 -32.12 -36.09
CA GLU A 213 22.59 -33.53 -36.23
C GLU A 213 22.01 -34.13 -37.52
N ASN A 214 20.71 -33.93 -37.78
CA ASN A 214 20.06 -34.40 -39.00
C ASN A 214 20.70 -33.80 -40.27
N LEU A 215 21.08 -32.52 -40.25
CA LEU A 215 21.78 -31.88 -41.36
C LEU A 215 23.15 -32.52 -41.62
N ARG A 216 23.94 -32.78 -40.56
CA ARG A 216 25.23 -33.48 -40.70
C ARG A 216 25.05 -34.89 -41.25
N LEU A 217 24.03 -35.62 -40.78
CA LEU A 217 23.71 -36.95 -41.30
C LEU A 217 23.27 -36.89 -42.77
N ALA A 218 22.46 -35.91 -43.17
CA ALA A 218 22.03 -35.74 -44.55
C ALA A 218 23.19 -35.39 -45.48
N LEU A 219 24.07 -34.47 -45.08
CA LEU A 219 25.28 -34.13 -45.85
C LEU A 219 26.23 -35.33 -45.99
N LYS A 220 26.41 -36.09 -44.91
CA LYS A 220 27.19 -37.33 -44.96
C LYS A 220 26.56 -38.36 -45.91
N ALA A 221 25.25 -38.56 -45.83
CA ALA A 221 24.54 -39.47 -46.71
C ALA A 221 24.61 -39.04 -48.18
N GLN A 222 24.59 -37.73 -48.45
CA GLN A 222 24.80 -37.17 -49.78
C GLN A 222 26.22 -37.46 -50.28
N ALA A 223 27.25 -37.14 -49.48
CA ALA A 223 28.64 -37.41 -49.83
C ALA A 223 28.89 -38.91 -50.11
N ASP A 224 28.33 -39.80 -49.27
CA ASP A 224 28.41 -41.25 -49.45
C ASP A 224 27.70 -41.71 -50.74
N ALA A 225 26.60 -41.05 -51.14
CA ALA A 225 25.86 -41.32 -52.37
C ALA A 225 26.58 -40.82 -53.64
N GLU A 226 27.32 -39.71 -53.54
CA GLU A 226 28.07 -39.10 -54.66
C GLU A 226 29.41 -39.82 -54.92
N LEU A 227 30.05 -40.35 -53.87
CA LEU A 227 31.34 -41.05 -53.93
C LEU A 227 31.50 -42.12 -55.04
N PRO A 228 30.53 -43.03 -55.31
CA PRO A 228 30.67 -44.00 -56.40
C PRO A 228 30.73 -43.35 -57.78
N TYR A 229 30.00 -42.25 -58.02
CA TYR A 229 30.03 -41.54 -59.29
C TYR A 229 31.35 -40.80 -59.47
N VAL A 230 31.84 -40.12 -58.42
CA VAL A 230 33.16 -39.46 -58.41
C VAL A 230 34.26 -40.47 -58.75
N LYS A 231 34.26 -41.65 -58.09
CA LYS A 231 35.20 -42.74 -58.38
C LYS A 231 35.08 -43.25 -59.82
N LYS A 232 33.86 -43.38 -60.34
CA LYS A 232 33.66 -43.84 -61.71
C LYS A 232 34.19 -42.83 -62.72
N ILE A 233 33.89 -41.54 -62.54
CA ILE A 233 34.41 -40.46 -63.39
C ILE A 233 35.94 -40.43 -63.34
N ALA A 234 36.55 -40.52 -62.16
CA ALA A 234 38.00 -40.57 -62.01
C ALA A 234 38.64 -41.77 -62.74
N SER A 235 38.03 -42.97 -62.64
CA SER A 235 38.51 -44.15 -63.37
C SER A 235 38.39 -44.00 -64.88
N LEU A 236 37.30 -43.42 -65.37
CA LEU A 236 37.08 -43.15 -66.79
C LEU A 236 38.03 -42.07 -67.32
N LYS A 237 38.29 -41.00 -66.55
CA LYS A 237 39.30 -39.98 -66.89
C LYS A 237 40.69 -40.63 -66.99
N ALA A 238 41.06 -41.50 -66.04
CA ALA A 238 42.33 -42.23 -66.09
C ALA A 238 42.46 -43.16 -67.30
N GLU A 239 41.41 -43.92 -67.62
CA GLU A 239 41.37 -44.76 -68.82
C GLU A 239 41.43 -43.93 -70.11
N ASN A 240 40.73 -42.80 -70.18
CA ASN A 240 40.79 -41.92 -71.34
C ASN A 240 42.22 -41.37 -71.54
N ARG A 241 42.90 -40.99 -70.45
CA ARG A 241 44.31 -40.57 -70.49
C ARG A 241 45.24 -41.68 -71.00
N THR A 242 45.06 -42.92 -70.58
CA THR A 242 45.89 -44.03 -71.07
C THR A 242 45.59 -44.37 -72.53
N LEU A 243 44.33 -44.40 -72.94
CA LEU A 243 43.92 -44.65 -74.32
C LEU A 243 44.45 -43.58 -75.28
N ARG A 244 44.39 -42.30 -74.91
CA ARG A 244 44.97 -41.21 -75.71
C ARG A 244 46.46 -41.37 -75.93
N ARG A 245 47.21 -41.75 -74.89
CA ARG A 245 48.65 -42.06 -74.99
C ARG A 245 48.92 -43.19 -75.98
N LEU A 246 48.12 -44.25 -75.95
CA LEU A 246 48.28 -45.39 -76.87
C LEU A 246 47.96 -45.03 -78.33
N CYS A 247 47.00 -44.15 -78.55
CA CYS A 247 46.62 -43.70 -79.90
C CYS A 247 47.46 -42.52 -80.42
N ASN A 248 48.49 -42.06 -79.69
CA ASN A 248 49.28 -40.86 -79.99
C ASN A 248 48.43 -39.58 -80.20
N LEU A 249 47.26 -39.52 -79.56
CA LEU A 249 46.46 -38.30 -79.52
C LEU A 249 47.00 -37.38 -78.42
N PRO A 250 46.98 -36.05 -78.61
CA PRO A 250 47.40 -35.12 -77.57
C PRO A 250 46.54 -35.31 -76.30
N PRO A 251 47.13 -35.13 -75.10
CA PRO A 251 46.38 -35.16 -73.86
C PRO A 251 45.25 -34.14 -73.96
N MET A 252 44.05 -34.53 -73.52
CA MET A 252 43.00 -33.53 -73.32
C MET A 252 43.47 -32.64 -72.16
N GLU A 253 43.30 -31.32 -72.28
CA GLU A 253 43.33 -30.44 -71.11
C GLU A 253 42.21 -30.94 -70.20
N ASP A 254 42.57 -31.37 -68.99
CA ASP A 254 41.58 -31.63 -67.97
C ASP A 254 40.86 -30.28 -67.79
N SER A 255 39.56 -30.24 -68.09
CA SER A 255 38.74 -29.07 -67.79
C SER A 255 38.68 -28.99 -66.26
N ASP A 256 39.64 -28.29 -65.68
CA ASP A 256 39.76 -27.98 -64.25
C ASP A 256 38.63 -27.05 -63.83
N ASP A 257 37.41 -27.59 -63.77
CA ASP A 257 36.30 -26.96 -63.04
C ASP A 257 36.04 -27.68 -61.71
N ASP A 258 36.94 -28.60 -61.32
CA ASP A 258 36.89 -29.41 -60.10
C ASP A 258 38.23 -29.33 -59.31
N ASP A 259 38.94 -28.20 -59.35
CA ASP A 259 39.96 -27.90 -58.33
C ASP A 259 39.23 -27.48 -57.05
N GLU A 260 38.83 -28.49 -56.27
CA GLU A 260 38.38 -28.32 -54.89
C GLU A 260 39.44 -27.50 -54.13
N GLU A 261 39.03 -26.30 -53.70
CA GLU A 261 39.79 -25.38 -52.86
C GLU A 261 40.46 -26.14 -51.70
N GLU A 262 41.80 -26.27 -51.76
CA GLU A 262 42.57 -26.61 -50.57
C GLU A 262 42.24 -25.59 -49.47
N PRO A 263 41.92 -26.02 -48.24
CA PRO A 263 41.64 -25.10 -47.15
C PRO A 263 42.92 -24.33 -46.84
N ASN A 264 42.96 -23.09 -47.33
CA ASN A 264 44.05 -22.15 -47.13
C ASN A 264 44.22 -21.88 -45.63
N GLY A 265 45.19 -22.56 -45.03
CA GLY A 265 45.64 -22.33 -43.66
C GLY A 265 46.43 -21.03 -43.58
N HIS A 266 45.75 -19.89 -43.72
CA HIS A 266 46.29 -18.58 -43.42
C HIS A 266 45.15 -17.67 -42.98
N ASP A 267 45.02 -17.48 -41.66
CA ASP A 267 44.87 -16.16 -41.05
C ASP A 267 44.94 -16.26 -39.51
N ASP A 268 45.97 -15.58 -38.99
CA ASP A 268 46.02 -14.80 -37.76
C ASP A 268 46.04 -15.46 -36.37
N MET A 269 47.28 -15.61 -35.91
CA MET A 269 47.72 -15.18 -34.58
C MET A 269 47.14 -13.80 -34.21
N HIS A 270 46.43 -13.70 -33.08
CA HIS A 270 46.67 -12.72 -31.99
C HIS A 270 45.47 -12.65 -31.04
N GLY A 271 45.64 -13.21 -29.84
CA GLY A 271 44.66 -13.15 -28.75
C GLY A 271 45.20 -13.71 -27.44
N GLN A 272 46.50 -13.56 -27.17
CA GLN A 272 47.01 -13.66 -25.81
C GLN A 272 46.89 -12.29 -25.15
N GLU A 273 45.78 -12.00 -24.50
CA GLU A 273 45.76 -10.96 -23.47
C GLU A 273 44.88 -11.36 -22.28
N HIS A 274 45.54 -11.34 -21.11
CA HIS A 274 45.00 -11.11 -19.78
C HIS A 274 43.98 -12.10 -19.19
N ARG A 275 44.53 -13.20 -18.64
CA ARG A 275 44.09 -13.66 -17.31
C ARG A 275 44.62 -12.68 -16.27
N LEU A 276 43.75 -11.85 -15.72
CA LEU A 276 43.98 -11.16 -14.46
C LEU A 276 42.90 -11.61 -13.47
N CYS A 277 43.38 -11.79 -12.24
CA CYS A 277 42.74 -11.87 -10.93
C CYS A 277 41.24 -11.57 -10.85
#